data_AF-A0A803T5H0-F1
#
_entry.id   AF-A0A803T5H0-F1
#
_cell.length_a   1.000
_cell.length_b   1.000
_cell.length_c   1.000
_cell.angle_alpha   90.00
_cell.angle_beta   90.00
_cell.angle_gamma   90.00
#
_symmetry.space_group_name_H-M   'P 1'
#
loop_
_entity.id
_entity.type
_entity.pdbx_description
1 polymer ?
#
loop_
_entity_poly.entity_id
_entity_poly.type
_entity_poly.pdbx_seq_one_letter_code
_entity_poly.pdbx_strand_id
1 'polypeptide(L)'
;MAQEEQYGNWLPFPQLPSTRTELHQSETYVLAGPSIPPLPLKTNLPISLHEDDDYDDGGFVTPKVPESKAMLSAAEKREDTENQNVVSTAESTHQRKLHIFILYVAVAICFALCAGLLSLVLIKHSAMSEELQALKLNYSEMLVGANADRQRELQRQRGSIETSREERIQEKVQGRRLFRRLQQSVWKSLDYIRKIMGKDISISEFQNITASICGWGRSLVPNSCPTKWAMKEKNCYYFSTEKKNWTDALWHCVNQESDLVSIWSDEEQSFLKDNLNASTHWLGMTDIETDGKWRWKEGNLHVSTAFWDKGEPERSQEKNCGIIQPNGRWSSAVCSLYHHWICKKKLIC
;
A
#
# COMPACT_ATOMS: atom_id res chain seq x y z
N MET A 1 -9.42 88.27 6.53
CA MET A 1 -9.62 86.95 5.90
C MET A 1 -8.29 86.22 6.07
N ALA A 2 -8.01 85.55 7.20
CA ALA A 2 -8.57 84.27 7.66
C ALA A 2 -8.33 83.16 6.59
N GLN A 3 -7.72 82.00 6.85
CA GLN A 3 -7.70 81.20 8.07
C GLN A 3 -6.38 80.45 8.30
N GLU A 4 -6.12 80.27 9.59
CA GLU A 4 -5.27 79.28 10.24
C GLU A 4 -6.08 77.96 10.33
N GLU A 5 -5.47 76.80 10.04
CA GLU A 5 -6.04 75.50 10.41
C GLU A 5 -4.99 74.61 11.07
N GLN A 6 -5.45 73.99 12.15
CA GLN A 6 -4.72 73.34 13.23
C GLN A 6 -5.05 71.84 13.24
N TYR A 7 -4.02 70.99 13.29
CA TYR A 7 -3.95 69.59 13.77
C TYR A 7 -4.92 68.50 13.30
N GLY A 8 -4.33 67.33 12.95
CA GLY A 8 -5.03 66.05 12.79
C GLY A 8 -4.14 64.83 13.07
N ASN A 9 -4.14 64.39 14.33
CA ASN A 9 -3.97 63.04 14.90
C ASN A 9 -3.05 62.01 14.22
N TRP A 10 -1.92 61.76 14.89
CA TRP A 10 -1.21 60.48 14.85
C TRP A 10 -2.05 59.40 15.56
N LEU A 11 -2.35 58.30 14.87
CA LEU A 11 -2.89 57.09 15.48
C LEU A 11 -1.86 56.49 16.46
N PRO A 12 -2.25 56.10 17.68
CA PRO A 12 -1.33 55.43 18.60
C PRO A 12 -1.06 53.99 18.16
N PHE A 13 0.16 53.51 18.46
CA PHE A 13 0.57 52.12 18.32
C PHE A 13 -0.46 51.16 18.96
N PRO A 14 -0.79 50.02 18.32
CA PRO A 14 -1.59 49.01 18.98
C PRO A 14 -0.80 48.43 20.15
N GLN A 15 -1.35 48.60 21.36
CA GLN A 15 -0.88 47.95 22.59
C GLN A 15 -0.96 46.44 22.42
N LEU A 16 0.15 45.74 22.66
CA LEU A 16 0.19 44.28 22.79
C LEU A 16 -0.74 43.86 23.94
N PRO A 17 -1.64 42.88 23.76
CA PRO A 17 -2.41 42.37 24.87
C PRO A 17 -1.49 41.59 25.82
N SER A 18 -1.24 42.18 26.99
CA SER A 18 -0.85 41.46 28.20
C SER A 18 -2.00 40.53 28.58
N THR A 19 -1.92 39.28 28.13
CA THR A 19 -2.72 38.19 28.70
C THR A 19 -1.78 37.14 29.27
N ARG A 20 -1.67 37.20 30.60
CA ARG A 20 -1.35 36.06 31.45
C ARG A 20 -2.42 35.01 31.14
N THR A 21 -2.06 33.95 30.43
CA THR A 21 -2.90 32.76 30.29
C THR A 21 -2.26 31.65 31.10
N GLU A 22 -3.06 31.15 32.04
CA GLU A 22 -2.75 30.11 32.99
C GLU A 22 -2.34 28.82 32.28
N LEU A 23 -1.32 28.17 32.85
CA LEU A 23 -0.83 26.88 32.45
C LEU A 23 -1.87 25.81 32.85
N HIS A 24 -2.85 25.53 31.99
CA HIS A 24 -3.65 24.33 32.12
C HIS A 24 -2.81 23.14 31.65
N GLN A 25 -2.14 22.49 32.61
CA GLN A 25 -1.64 21.13 32.45
C GLN A 25 -2.85 20.20 32.24
N SER A 26 -3.05 19.73 31.02
CA SER A 26 -3.84 18.53 30.78
C SER A 26 -2.91 17.32 30.89
N GLU A 27 -2.91 16.71 32.08
CA GLU A 27 -2.39 15.37 32.28
C GLU A 27 -3.20 14.40 31.40
N THR A 28 -2.60 13.88 30.34
CA THR A 28 -3.11 12.70 29.64
C THR A 28 -2.33 11.49 30.11
N TYR A 29 -2.90 10.79 31.09
CA TYR A 29 -2.44 9.48 31.51
C TYR A 29 -2.62 8.49 30.34
N VAL A 30 -1.51 8.07 29.74
CA VAL A 30 -1.48 6.91 28.84
C VAL A 30 -1.51 5.66 29.71
N LEU A 31 -2.67 5.01 29.80
CA LEU A 31 -2.76 3.66 30.36
C LEU A 31 -2.06 2.70 29.40
N ALA A 32 -0.89 2.21 29.81
CA ALA A 32 -0.19 1.12 29.17
C ALA A 32 -1.00 -0.17 29.31
N GLY A 33 -1.61 -0.63 28.22
CA GLY A 33 -2.14 -2.00 28.09
C GLY A 33 -1.03 -2.98 27.71
N PRO A 34 -1.13 -4.26 28.13
CA PRO A 34 -0.01 -5.19 28.07
C PRO A 34 0.38 -5.60 26.65
N SER A 35 1.68 -5.64 26.42
CA SER A 35 2.36 -6.13 25.23
C SER A 35 2.10 -7.63 25.02
N ILE A 36 1.41 -7.99 23.94
CA ILE A 36 1.31 -9.37 23.45
C ILE A 36 2.43 -9.56 22.40
N PRO A 37 3.36 -10.51 22.57
CA PRO A 37 4.43 -10.75 21.60
C PRO A 37 3.90 -11.46 20.34
N PRO A 38 4.50 -11.23 19.16
CA PRO A 38 4.07 -11.88 17.93
C PRO A 38 4.55 -13.34 17.89
N LEU A 39 3.64 -14.28 17.66
CA LEU A 39 3.95 -15.67 17.29
C LEU A 39 3.82 -15.86 15.76
N PRO A 40 4.59 -16.78 15.16
CA PRO A 40 5.08 -16.66 13.80
C PRO A 40 4.08 -17.15 12.74
N LEU A 41 4.03 -16.45 11.60
CA LEU A 41 3.44 -16.94 10.36
C LEU A 41 4.25 -18.15 9.87
N LYS A 42 3.64 -19.35 9.87
CA LYS A 42 4.09 -20.44 9.01
C LYS A 42 3.48 -20.24 7.62
N THR A 43 4.30 -19.75 6.71
CA THR A 43 4.11 -19.89 5.27
C THR A 43 4.33 -21.36 4.89
N ASN A 44 3.36 -22.00 4.25
CA ASN A 44 3.59 -23.15 3.39
C ASN A 44 2.57 -23.09 2.25
N LEU A 45 2.98 -22.43 1.17
CA LEU A 45 2.66 -22.86 -0.18
C LEU A 45 3.97 -23.42 -0.75
N PRO A 46 3.92 -24.45 -1.60
CA PRO A 46 4.39 -24.16 -2.95
C PRO A 46 3.51 -24.75 -4.05
N ILE A 47 3.47 -24.00 -5.15
CA ILE A 47 3.08 -24.43 -6.49
C ILE A 47 4.38 -24.57 -7.29
N SER A 48 4.61 -25.73 -7.93
CA SER A 48 5.13 -25.92 -9.31
C SER A 48 5.60 -27.39 -9.46
N LEU A 49 4.95 -28.21 -10.28
CA LEU A 49 5.32 -28.55 -11.67
C LEU A 49 6.75 -29.12 -11.83
N HIS A 50 6.86 -30.43 -12.07
CA HIS A 50 7.73 -31.00 -13.11
C HIS A 50 7.36 -32.45 -13.44
N GLU A 51 7.43 -32.75 -14.74
CA GLU A 51 7.27 -34.05 -15.42
C GLU A 51 8.55 -34.89 -15.35
N ASP A 52 8.34 -36.21 -15.50
CA ASP A 52 9.17 -37.29 -16.06
C ASP A 52 10.56 -37.62 -15.45
N ASP A 53 10.72 -38.87 -14.97
CA ASP A 53 11.51 -39.94 -15.63
C ASP A 53 11.74 -41.17 -14.71
N ASP A 54 11.54 -42.36 -15.31
CA ASP A 54 12.16 -43.67 -15.11
C ASP A 54 12.77 -44.10 -13.76
N TYR A 55 12.29 -45.24 -13.22
CA TYR A 55 13.17 -46.38 -12.91
C TYR A 55 12.40 -47.70 -12.73
N ASP A 56 12.95 -48.74 -13.33
CA ASP A 56 12.44 -50.10 -13.52
C ASP A 56 13.02 -51.09 -12.47
N ASP A 57 12.44 -52.29 -12.46
CA ASP A 57 13.03 -53.60 -12.11
C ASP A 57 12.76 -54.30 -10.76
N GLY A 58 12.42 -55.59 -10.92
CA GLY A 58 12.46 -56.69 -9.94
C GLY A 58 11.13 -57.01 -9.24
N GLY A 59 10.34 -58.04 -9.55
CA GLY A 59 10.59 -59.31 -10.22
C GLY A 59 10.36 -60.49 -9.25
N PHE A 60 9.49 -61.44 -9.66
CA PHE A 60 9.42 -62.86 -9.21
C PHE A 60 8.82 -63.13 -7.79
N VAL A 61 7.99 -64.15 -7.49
CA VAL A 61 7.38 -65.26 -8.22
C VAL A 61 6.29 -65.94 -7.38
N THR A 62 5.34 -66.59 -8.03
CA THR A 62 4.35 -67.50 -7.43
C THR A 62 4.87 -68.95 -7.34
N PRO A 63 4.47 -69.71 -6.31
CA PRO A 63 4.35 -71.16 -6.43
C PRO A 63 2.90 -71.59 -6.08
N LYS A 64 2.12 -72.17 -6.99
CA LYS A 64 2.15 -73.55 -7.52
C LYS A 64 1.76 -74.62 -6.49
N VAL A 65 0.56 -75.19 -6.70
CA VAL A 65 0.03 -76.43 -6.11
C VAL A 65 0.96 -77.61 -6.42
N PRO A 66 0.98 -78.63 -5.54
CA PRO A 66 1.07 -80.02 -6.01
C PRO A 66 -0.02 -80.93 -5.44
N GLU A 67 -0.49 -81.83 -6.31
CA GLU A 67 -1.33 -82.99 -6.01
C GLU A 67 -0.55 -84.11 -5.31
N SER A 68 -1.28 -84.97 -4.61
CA SER A 68 -1.48 -86.40 -4.95
C SER A 68 -1.30 -87.43 -3.83
N LYS A 69 -2.10 -88.51 -3.98
CA LYS A 69 -1.99 -89.89 -3.47
C LYS A 69 -2.53 -90.15 -2.06
N ALA A 70 -3.69 -90.78 -1.87
CA ALA A 70 -4.15 -92.14 -2.24
C ALA A 70 -3.49 -93.26 -1.42
N MET A 71 -4.30 -94.01 -0.66
CA MET A 71 -4.23 -95.45 -0.34
C MET A 71 -5.54 -95.83 0.40
N LEU A 72 -6.40 -96.67 -0.18
CA LEU A 72 -6.53 -98.15 0.02
C LEU A 72 -7.07 -98.49 1.43
N SER A 73 -8.05 -99.38 1.65
CA SER A 73 -8.74 -100.35 0.79
C SER A 73 -9.89 -101.04 1.55
N ALA A 74 -10.73 -101.76 0.79
CA ALA A 74 -11.61 -102.89 1.17
C ALA A 74 -13.02 -102.53 1.72
N ALA A 75 -14.12 -103.13 1.27
CA ALA A 75 -14.27 -104.37 0.50
C ALA A 75 -15.42 -104.31 -0.52
N GLU A 76 -15.28 -105.18 -1.50
CA GLU A 76 -16.05 -105.40 -2.72
C GLU A 76 -17.01 -106.60 -2.56
N LYS A 77 -18.00 -106.67 -3.47
CA LYS A 77 -18.91 -107.79 -3.88
C LYS A 77 -20.26 -107.89 -3.16
N ARG A 78 -21.36 -107.59 -3.89
CA ARG A 78 -22.24 -108.49 -4.71
C ARG A 78 -23.04 -109.41 -3.77
N GLU A 79 -24.36 -109.53 -3.81
CA GLU A 79 -25.24 -109.82 -4.95
C GLU A 79 -26.70 -109.66 -4.49
N ASP A 80 -27.55 -109.19 -5.40
CA ASP A 80 -29.00 -109.42 -5.56
C ASP A 80 -29.90 -109.72 -4.35
N THR A 81 -30.82 -108.80 -4.05
CA THR A 81 -32.23 -109.16 -3.78
C THR A 81 -33.15 -108.01 -4.15
N GLU A 82 -33.70 -108.13 -5.35
CA GLU A 82 -35.12 -107.98 -5.68
C GLU A 82 -36.04 -107.17 -4.74
N ASN A 83 -36.79 -106.29 -5.40
CA ASN A 83 -38.12 -105.78 -5.07
C ASN A 83 -38.30 -104.59 -4.12
N GLN A 84 -39.15 -103.69 -4.65
CA GLN A 84 -40.01 -102.75 -3.95
C GLN A 84 -39.31 -101.58 -3.26
N ASN A 85 -39.36 -100.42 -3.91
CA ASN A 85 -40.09 -99.25 -3.38
C ASN A 85 -39.99 -98.07 -4.35
N VAL A 86 -40.80 -98.12 -5.42
CA VAL A 86 -41.19 -96.95 -6.21
C VAL A 86 -42.27 -96.18 -5.42
N VAL A 87 -42.02 -95.81 -4.16
CA VAL A 87 -42.88 -94.91 -3.35
C VAL A 87 -42.02 -94.34 -2.21
N SER A 88 -41.35 -93.20 -2.44
CA SER A 88 -40.84 -92.27 -1.38
C SER A 88 -39.89 -91.18 -1.92
N THR A 89 -39.62 -91.11 -3.22
CA THR A 89 -38.92 -89.97 -3.83
C THR A 89 -39.79 -88.71 -4.00
N ALA A 90 -41.08 -88.77 -3.65
CA ALA A 90 -41.98 -87.61 -3.72
C ALA A 90 -41.95 -86.75 -2.43
N GLU A 91 -41.74 -87.36 -1.26
CA GLU A 91 -41.96 -86.71 0.04
C GLU A 91 -40.76 -85.86 0.51
N SER A 92 -39.52 -86.30 0.23
CA SER A 92 -38.30 -85.50 0.52
C SER A 92 -38.10 -84.33 -0.46
N THR A 93 -38.65 -84.44 -1.67
CA THR A 93 -38.58 -83.41 -2.72
C THR A 93 -39.55 -82.27 -2.42
N HIS A 94 -40.69 -82.57 -1.79
CA HIS A 94 -41.68 -81.56 -1.38
C HIS A 94 -41.17 -80.68 -0.23
N GLN A 95 -40.56 -81.30 0.78
CA GLN A 95 -39.99 -80.58 1.93
C GLN A 95 -38.82 -79.67 1.52
N ARG A 96 -37.96 -80.11 0.59
CA ARG A 96 -36.87 -79.29 0.02
C ARG A 96 -37.39 -78.10 -0.78
N LYS A 97 -38.44 -78.29 -1.59
CA LYS A 97 -39.10 -77.21 -2.34
C LYS A 97 -39.74 -76.17 -1.41
N LEU A 98 -40.32 -76.62 -0.30
CA LEU A 98 -40.88 -75.73 0.73
C LEU A 98 -39.79 -74.89 1.42
N HIS A 99 -38.65 -75.49 1.79
CA HIS A 99 -37.51 -74.74 2.36
C HIS A 99 -36.92 -73.72 1.37
N ILE A 100 -36.78 -74.07 0.09
CA ILE A 100 -36.33 -73.14 -0.95
C ILE A 100 -37.32 -71.98 -1.10
N PHE A 101 -38.63 -72.27 -1.09
CA PHE A 101 -39.67 -71.25 -1.14
C PHE A 101 -39.60 -70.28 0.06
N ILE A 102 -39.44 -70.81 1.28
CA ILE A 102 -39.29 -69.98 2.49
C ILE A 102 -38.04 -69.10 2.40
N LEU A 103 -36.92 -69.62 1.89
CA LEU A 103 -35.70 -68.84 1.69
C LEU A 103 -35.91 -67.71 0.66
N TYR A 104 -36.60 -67.98 -0.46
CA TYR A 104 -36.94 -66.93 -1.43
C TYR A 104 -37.82 -65.84 -0.82
N VAL A 105 -38.83 -66.21 -0.04
CA VAL A 105 -39.69 -65.26 0.66
C VAL A 105 -38.89 -64.45 1.69
N ALA A 106 -38.01 -65.09 2.46
CA ALA A 106 -37.16 -64.39 3.44
C ALA A 106 -36.17 -63.43 2.76
N VAL A 107 -35.55 -63.82 1.65
CA VAL A 107 -34.67 -62.96 0.84
C VAL A 107 -35.45 -61.80 0.23
N ALA A 108 -36.66 -62.04 -0.28
CA ALA A 108 -37.51 -60.98 -0.82
C ALA A 108 -37.92 -59.96 0.25
N ILE A 109 -38.26 -60.42 1.46
CA ILE A 109 -38.53 -59.54 2.60
C ILE A 109 -37.27 -58.76 2.98
N CYS A 110 -36.12 -59.41 3.07
CA CYS A 110 -34.85 -58.75 3.39
C CYS A 110 -34.50 -57.68 2.35
N PHE A 111 -34.66 -57.98 1.07
CA PHE A 111 -34.45 -57.02 -0.01
C PHE A 111 -35.41 -55.83 0.08
N ALA A 112 -36.69 -56.07 0.34
CA ALA A 112 -37.68 -55.01 0.52
C ALA A 112 -37.35 -54.11 1.72
N LEU A 113 -36.91 -54.70 2.84
CA LEU A 113 -36.47 -53.94 4.02
C LEU A 113 -35.20 -53.13 3.72
N CYS A 114 -34.21 -53.71 3.05
CA CYS A 114 -33.00 -53.00 2.63
C CYS A 114 -33.29 -51.85 1.67
N ALA A 115 -34.19 -52.05 0.70
CA ALA A 115 -34.62 -51.01 -0.22
C ALA A 115 -35.33 -49.86 0.52
N GLY A 116 -36.17 -50.18 1.50
CA GLY A 116 -36.80 -49.19 2.38
C GLY A 116 -35.78 -48.39 3.19
N LEU A 117 -34.80 -49.06 3.81
CA LEU A 117 -33.74 -48.39 4.57
C LEU A 117 -32.85 -47.51 3.69
N LEU A 118 -32.46 -47.98 2.50
CA LEU A 118 -31.70 -47.19 1.53
C LEU A 118 -32.47 -45.94 1.11
N SER A 119 -33.77 -46.07 0.86
CA SER A 119 -34.63 -44.93 0.51
C SER A 119 -34.68 -43.89 1.63
N LEU A 120 -34.80 -44.32 2.89
CA LEU A 120 -34.77 -43.41 4.05
C LEU A 120 -33.41 -42.72 4.21
N VAL A 121 -32.31 -43.45 4.02
CA VAL A 121 -30.95 -42.89 4.07
C VAL A 121 -30.75 -41.84 2.97
N LEU A 122 -31.22 -42.11 1.75
CA LEU A 122 -31.12 -41.17 0.63
C LEU A 122 -31.91 -39.89 0.89
N ILE A 123 -33.14 -40.00 1.41
CA ILE A 123 -33.97 -38.83 1.77
C ILE A 123 -33.30 -37.99 2.87
N LYS A 124 -32.76 -38.64 3.90
CA LYS A 124 -32.07 -37.92 4.99
C LYS A 124 -30.76 -37.28 4.51
N HIS A 125 -30.04 -37.95 3.62
CA HIS A 125 -28.82 -37.43 3.02
C HIS A 125 -29.10 -36.22 2.12
N SER A 126 -30.17 -36.24 1.32
CA SER A 126 -30.54 -35.08 0.50
C SER A 126 -30.91 -33.87 1.36
N ALA A 127 -31.69 -34.07 2.43
CA ALA A 127 -32.03 -32.99 3.37
C ALA A 127 -30.79 -32.41 4.06
N MET A 128 -29.89 -33.26 4.57
CA MET A 128 -28.65 -32.84 5.22
C MET A 128 -27.69 -32.13 4.25
N SER A 129 -27.65 -32.57 2.99
CA SER A 129 -26.85 -31.93 1.95
C SER A 129 -27.33 -30.51 1.65
N GLU A 130 -28.64 -30.29 1.62
CA GLU A 130 -29.24 -28.97 1.40
C GLU A 130 -28.94 -28.00 2.55
N GLU A 131 -29.12 -28.44 3.79
CA GLU A 131 -28.79 -27.65 4.99
C GLU A 131 -27.30 -27.29 5.02
N LEU A 132 -26.41 -28.23 4.69
CA LEU A 132 -24.97 -27.98 4.64
C LEU A 132 -24.60 -26.96 3.54
N GLN A 133 -25.26 -27.01 2.38
CA GLN A 133 -25.05 -26.04 1.31
C GLN A 133 -25.55 -24.64 1.71
N ALA A 134 -26.72 -24.55 2.33
CA ALA A 134 -27.25 -23.29 2.86
C ALA A 134 -26.31 -22.69 3.92
N LEU A 135 -25.79 -23.51 4.83
CA LEU A 135 -24.84 -23.07 5.84
C LEU A 135 -23.51 -22.59 5.24
N LYS A 136 -22.99 -23.30 4.22
CA LYS A 136 -21.78 -22.90 3.49
C LYS A 136 -21.96 -21.56 2.77
N LEU A 137 -23.10 -21.34 2.14
CA LEU A 137 -23.42 -20.07 1.48
C LEU A 137 -23.48 -18.92 2.49
N ASN A 138 -24.22 -19.09 3.59
CA ASN A 138 -24.33 -18.09 4.66
C ASN A 138 -22.96 -17.75 5.28
N TYR A 139 -22.13 -18.77 5.56
CA TYR A 139 -20.78 -18.55 6.05
C TYR A 139 -19.91 -17.79 5.04
N SER A 140 -19.98 -18.15 3.76
CA SER A 140 -19.23 -17.46 2.69
C SER A 140 -19.67 -16.01 2.51
N GLU A 141 -20.97 -15.72 2.57
CA GLU A 141 -21.53 -14.38 2.47
C GLU A 141 -21.09 -13.51 3.66
N MET A 142 -21.15 -14.06 4.87
CA MET A 142 -20.65 -13.39 6.07
C MET A 142 -19.15 -13.08 5.98
N LEU A 143 -18.34 -14.03 5.51
CA LEU A 143 -16.90 -13.84 5.35
C LEU A 143 -16.57 -12.77 4.31
N VAL A 144 -17.24 -12.81 3.15
CA VAL A 144 -17.08 -11.82 2.07
C VAL A 144 -17.54 -10.44 2.54
N GLY A 145 -18.68 -10.36 3.23
CA GLY A 145 -19.21 -9.13 3.81
C GLY A 145 -18.26 -8.52 4.84
N ALA A 146 -17.77 -9.31 5.80
CA ALA A 146 -16.82 -8.85 6.80
C ALA A 146 -15.50 -8.36 6.18
N ASN A 147 -15.00 -9.06 5.15
CA ASN A 147 -13.82 -8.61 4.40
C ASN A 147 -14.08 -7.31 3.64
N ALA A 148 -15.24 -7.17 2.99
CA ALA A 148 -15.62 -5.96 2.27
C ALA A 148 -15.77 -4.75 3.21
N ASP A 149 -16.40 -4.93 4.38
CA ASP A 149 -16.55 -3.86 5.36
C ASP A 149 -15.21 -3.46 5.97
N ARG A 150 -14.34 -4.43 6.26
CA ARG A 150 -12.96 -4.14 6.69
C ARG A 150 -12.18 -3.37 5.62
N GLN A 151 -12.34 -3.73 4.34
CA GLN A 151 -11.70 -3.00 3.25
C GLN A 151 -12.23 -1.56 3.12
N ARG A 152 -13.54 -1.36 3.23
CA ARG A 152 -14.16 -0.02 3.22
C ARG A 152 -13.64 0.82 4.38
N GLU A 153 -13.53 0.24 5.57
CA GLU A 153 -13.00 0.94 6.75
C GLU A 153 -11.53 1.33 6.58
N LEU A 154 -10.69 0.41 6.09
CA LEU A 154 -9.29 0.71 5.77
C LEU A 154 -9.16 1.81 4.71
N GLN A 155 -10.04 1.84 3.71
CA GLN A 155 -10.07 2.89 2.70
C GLN A 155 -10.45 4.24 3.30
N ARG A 156 -11.45 4.29 4.20
CA ARG A 156 -11.82 5.52 4.93
C ARG A 156 -10.66 6.03 5.78
N GLN A 157 -10.02 5.15 6.55
CA GLN A 157 -8.88 5.51 7.38
C GLN A 157 -7.71 6.03 6.55
N ARG A 158 -7.38 5.35 5.44
CA ARG A 158 -6.37 5.82 4.48
C ARG A 158 -6.72 7.21 3.93
N GLY A 159 -7.96 7.43 3.51
CA GLY A 159 -8.43 8.72 3.01
C GLY A 159 -8.28 9.82 4.05
N SER A 160 -8.72 9.59 5.29
CA SER A 160 -8.58 10.54 6.39
C SER A 160 -7.12 10.87 6.70
N ILE A 161 -6.23 9.86 6.69
CA ILE A 161 -4.79 10.07 6.89
C ILE A 161 -4.20 10.93 5.78
N GLU A 162 -4.56 10.68 4.52
CA GLU A 162 -4.06 11.45 3.38
C GLU A 162 -4.53 12.91 3.44
N THR A 163 -5.81 13.15 3.75
CA THR A 163 -6.34 14.52 3.93
C THR A 163 -5.62 15.27 5.05
N SER A 164 -5.49 14.67 6.24
CA SER A 164 -4.76 15.29 7.36
C SER A 164 -3.27 15.49 7.05
N ARG A 165 -2.70 14.66 6.16
CA ARG A 165 -1.33 14.83 5.68
C ARG A 165 -1.22 16.03 4.74
N GLU A 166 -2.12 16.16 3.78
CA GLU A 166 -2.17 17.28 2.84
C GLU A 166 -2.37 18.62 3.56
N GLU A 167 -3.26 18.69 4.55
CA GLU A 167 -3.50 19.88 5.35
C GLU A 167 -2.24 20.37 6.07
N ARG A 168 -1.49 19.45 6.71
CA ARG A 168 -0.21 19.79 7.37
C ARG A 168 0.85 20.26 6.38
N ILE A 169 0.89 19.69 5.17
CA ILE A 169 1.78 20.17 4.10
C ILE A 169 1.40 21.60 3.74
N GLN A 170 0.11 21.86 3.52
CA GLN A 170 -0.40 23.18 3.13
C GLN A 170 -0.11 24.21 4.21
N GLU A 171 -0.29 23.90 5.49
CA GLU A 171 0.04 24.78 6.60
C GLU A 171 1.53 25.17 6.59
N LYS A 172 2.43 24.18 6.52
CA LYS A 172 3.89 24.44 6.47
C LYS A 172 4.29 25.24 5.22
N VAL A 173 3.73 24.91 4.06
CA VAL A 173 4.01 25.61 2.80
C VAL A 173 3.45 27.04 2.85
N GLN A 174 2.25 27.24 3.39
CA GLN A 174 1.60 28.55 3.51
C GLN A 174 2.32 29.46 4.50
N GLY A 175 2.77 28.93 5.65
CA GLY A 175 3.62 29.66 6.59
C GLY A 175 4.92 30.13 5.92
N ARG A 176 5.59 29.25 5.16
CA ARG A 176 6.77 29.61 4.36
C ARG A 176 6.46 30.65 3.27
N ARG A 177 5.31 30.56 2.59
CA ARG A 177 4.86 31.54 1.60
C ARG A 177 4.64 32.91 2.24
N LEU A 178 4.01 32.97 3.42
CA LEU A 178 3.76 34.21 4.15
C LEU A 178 5.08 34.86 4.57
N PHE A 179 5.99 34.09 5.18
CA PHE A 179 7.32 34.55 5.55
C PHE A 179 8.08 35.13 4.35
N ARG A 180 7.99 34.48 3.19
CA ARG A 180 8.61 34.99 1.96
C ARG A 180 8.02 36.29 1.44
N ARG A 181 6.69 36.45 1.50
CA ARG A 181 6.03 37.71 1.12
C ARG A 181 6.47 38.86 2.04
N LEU A 182 6.58 38.58 3.34
CA LEU A 182 7.12 39.53 4.30
C LEU A 182 8.56 39.89 3.96
N GLN A 183 9.43 38.91 3.70
CA GLN A 183 10.81 39.16 3.28
C GLN A 183 10.91 39.98 1.98
N GLN A 184 10.08 39.69 0.96
CA GLN A 184 10.06 40.47 -0.29
C GLN A 184 9.57 41.90 -0.08
N SER A 185 8.57 42.10 0.78
CA SER A 185 8.08 43.44 1.12
C SER A 185 9.18 44.27 1.79
N VAL A 186 9.86 43.68 2.77
CA VAL A 186 11.03 44.30 3.44
C VAL A 186 12.12 44.62 2.42
N TRP A 187 12.43 43.69 1.51
CA TRP A 187 13.48 43.90 0.50
C TRP A 187 13.16 45.05 -0.46
N LYS A 188 11.90 45.16 -0.91
CA LYS A 188 11.45 46.28 -1.76
C LYS A 188 11.56 47.63 -1.04
N SER A 189 11.19 47.68 0.24
CA SER A 189 11.34 48.89 1.05
C SER A 189 12.82 49.29 1.21
N LEU A 190 13.70 48.31 1.43
CA LEU A 190 15.15 48.55 1.50
C LEU A 190 15.73 49.04 0.17
N ASP A 191 15.30 48.48 -0.97
CA ASP A 191 15.70 48.93 -2.31
C ASP A 191 15.24 50.37 -2.60
N TYR A 192 14.02 50.72 -2.17
CA TYR A 192 13.51 52.09 -2.29
C TYR A 192 14.33 53.08 -1.46
N ILE A 193 14.65 52.74 -0.20
CA ILE A 193 15.51 53.57 0.66
C ILE A 193 16.91 53.71 0.06
N ARG A 194 17.49 52.62 -0.49
CA ARG A 194 18.79 52.66 -1.19
C ARG A 194 18.78 53.66 -2.35
N LYS A 195 17.72 53.67 -3.16
CA LYS A 195 17.57 54.62 -4.27
C LYS A 195 17.47 56.08 -3.81
N ILE A 196 16.80 56.35 -2.69
CA ILE A 196 16.69 57.71 -2.13
C ILE A 196 18.01 58.19 -1.54
N MET A 197 18.68 57.33 -0.77
CA MET A 197 19.88 57.75 -0.04
C MET A 197 21.10 57.93 -0.95
N GLY A 198 21.01 57.57 -2.24
CA GLY A 198 22.06 57.80 -3.25
C GLY A 198 23.42 57.15 -2.93
N LYS A 199 23.46 56.39 -1.85
CA LYS A 199 24.61 55.70 -1.30
C LYS A 199 24.20 54.24 -1.26
N ASP A 200 25.09 53.37 -1.71
CA ASP A 200 25.03 52.01 -1.23
C ASP A 200 25.14 52.10 0.29
N ILE A 201 24.01 51.95 0.99
CA ILE A 201 24.03 51.55 2.39
C ILE A 201 24.97 50.38 2.37
N SER A 202 26.16 50.56 2.93
CA SER A 202 27.24 49.61 2.73
C SER A 202 26.65 48.28 3.12
N ILE A 203 26.64 47.32 2.19
CA ILE A 203 26.12 46.00 2.47
C ILE A 203 26.86 45.44 3.70
N SER A 204 28.04 45.96 4.07
CA SER A 204 28.74 45.69 5.33
C SER A 204 27.99 46.09 6.62
N GLU A 205 27.21 47.18 6.65
CA GLU A 205 26.44 47.59 7.84
C GLU A 205 25.21 46.68 8.04
N PHE A 206 24.53 46.32 6.95
CA PHE A 206 23.46 45.32 7.00
C PHE A 206 23.98 43.89 7.17
N GLN A 207 25.09 43.53 6.55
CA GLN A 207 25.79 42.25 6.77
C GLN A 207 26.21 42.12 8.22
N ASN A 208 26.65 43.20 8.89
CA ASN A 208 26.96 43.16 10.31
C ASN A 208 25.72 42.98 11.18
N ILE A 209 24.56 43.56 10.81
CA ILE A 209 23.29 43.34 11.52
C ILE A 209 22.75 41.93 11.25
N THR A 210 22.77 41.44 10.01
CA THR A 210 22.34 40.09 9.66
C THR A 210 23.30 39.05 10.26
N ALA A 211 24.61 39.27 10.22
CA ALA A 211 25.62 38.44 10.88
C ALA A 211 25.56 38.54 12.40
N SER A 212 25.19 39.69 12.95
CA SER A 212 24.86 39.82 14.38
C SER A 212 23.63 38.99 14.70
N ILE A 213 22.50 39.15 13.99
CA ILE A 213 21.29 38.34 14.21
C ILE A 213 21.61 36.83 14.08
N CYS A 214 22.51 36.44 13.17
CA CYS A 214 23.05 35.08 13.07
C CYS A 214 24.02 34.66 14.18
N GLY A 215 24.66 35.63 14.84
CA GLY A 215 25.74 35.43 15.82
C GLY A 215 25.33 35.62 17.29
N TRP A 216 24.20 36.28 17.57
CA TRP A 216 23.63 36.44 18.92
C TRP A 216 22.91 35.17 19.39
N GLY A 217 22.48 34.30 18.46
CA GLY A 217 22.30 32.88 18.74
C GLY A 217 23.64 32.19 18.53
N ARG A 218 24.16 31.45 19.51
CA ARG A 218 25.31 30.56 19.32
C ARG A 218 25.14 29.82 17.98
N SER A 219 26.03 30.10 17.03
CA SER A 219 25.99 29.65 15.65
C SER A 219 25.50 28.20 15.51
N LEU A 220 24.29 28.05 14.95
CA LEU A 220 23.75 26.78 14.46
C LEU A 220 23.17 26.93 13.04
N VAL A 221 23.54 27.98 12.30
CA VAL A 221 23.32 28.03 10.85
C VAL A 221 24.66 27.78 10.17
N PRO A 222 24.86 26.63 9.53
CA PRO A 222 26.11 26.34 8.89
C PRO A 222 26.27 27.25 7.66
N ASN A 223 27.44 27.91 7.54
CA ASN A 223 27.91 28.49 6.28
C ASN A 223 28.11 27.42 5.18
N SER A 224 27.80 26.17 5.49
CA SER A 224 27.91 24.98 4.66
C SER A 224 26.56 24.27 4.56
N CYS A 225 26.34 23.53 3.49
CA CYS A 225 25.16 22.68 3.40
C CYS A 225 25.26 21.50 4.39
N PRO A 226 24.13 20.93 4.85
CA PRO A 226 24.16 19.72 5.66
C PRO A 226 24.85 18.55 4.94
N THR A 227 25.28 17.54 5.68
CA THR A 227 25.87 16.33 5.09
C THR A 227 24.95 15.72 4.04
N LYS A 228 25.50 15.31 2.89
CA LYS A 228 24.79 14.79 1.70
C LYS A 228 24.01 15.84 0.88
N TRP A 229 24.14 17.13 1.19
CA TRP A 229 23.60 18.20 0.35
C TRP A 229 24.73 18.86 -0.45
N ALA A 230 24.51 19.04 -1.75
CA ALA A 230 25.39 19.79 -2.61
C ALA A 230 25.14 21.29 -2.46
N MET A 231 26.21 22.08 -2.41
CA MET A 231 26.11 23.54 -2.37
C MET A 231 26.26 24.11 -3.78
N LYS A 232 25.36 25.03 -4.14
CA LYS A 232 25.54 25.93 -5.29
C LYS A 232 25.09 27.32 -4.86
N GLU A 233 26.04 28.25 -4.83
CA GLU A 233 25.84 29.62 -4.35
C GLU A 233 25.26 29.65 -2.93
N LYS A 234 24.09 30.27 -2.73
CA LYS A 234 23.40 30.37 -1.42
C LYS A 234 22.29 29.32 -1.25
N ASN A 235 22.34 28.25 -2.03
CA ASN A 235 21.36 27.17 -2.00
C ASN A 235 22.03 25.82 -1.73
N CYS A 236 21.31 24.98 -1.00
CA CYS A 236 21.64 23.59 -0.76
C CYS A 236 20.67 22.69 -1.50
N TYR A 237 21.19 21.66 -2.15
CA TYR A 237 20.43 20.71 -2.96
C TYR A 237 20.64 19.29 -2.45
N TYR A 238 19.54 18.57 -2.26
CA TYR A 238 19.58 17.15 -1.92
C TYR A 238 19.04 16.34 -3.09
N PHE A 239 19.84 15.41 -3.59
CA PHE A 239 19.46 14.46 -4.63
C PHE A 239 19.15 13.12 -3.98
N SER A 240 17.93 12.62 -4.15
CA SER A 240 17.51 11.41 -3.47
C SER A 240 18.17 10.16 -4.05
N THR A 241 18.51 9.21 -3.19
CA THR A 241 18.91 7.85 -3.60
C THR A 241 17.72 6.92 -3.80
N GLU A 242 16.59 7.22 -3.17
CA GLU A 242 15.34 6.48 -3.28
C GLU A 242 14.39 7.11 -4.31
N LYS A 243 13.33 6.38 -4.66
CA LYS A 243 12.22 6.87 -5.48
C LYS A 243 10.94 6.99 -4.66
N LYS A 244 10.15 8.03 -4.92
CA LYS A 244 8.84 8.28 -4.29
C LYS A 244 7.87 8.87 -5.31
N ASN A 245 6.57 8.84 -5.02
CA ASN A 245 5.61 9.67 -5.74
C ASN A 245 5.81 11.15 -5.42
N TRP A 246 5.21 12.04 -6.22
CA TRP A 246 5.47 13.47 -6.12
C TRP A 246 5.06 14.04 -4.74
N THR A 247 3.91 13.63 -4.21
CA THR A 247 3.40 14.08 -2.90
C THR A 247 4.32 13.63 -1.75
N ASP A 248 4.80 12.39 -1.80
CA ASP A 248 5.74 11.85 -0.82
C ASP A 248 7.10 12.54 -0.88
N ALA A 249 7.58 12.85 -2.08
CA ALA A 249 8.81 13.61 -2.30
C ALA A 249 8.69 15.05 -1.77
N LEU A 250 7.55 15.71 -2.04
CA LEU A 250 7.23 17.02 -1.48
C LEU A 250 7.25 16.99 0.05
N TRP A 251 6.60 16.00 0.65
CA TRP A 251 6.56 15.83 2.10
C TRP A 251 7.95 15.62 2.70
N HIS A 252 8.78 14.82 2.03
CA HIS A 252 10.17 14.63 2.45
C HIS A 252 10.93 15.96 2.50
N CYS A 253 10.90 16.76 1.42
CA CYS A 253 11.58 18.05 1.42
C CYS A 253 11.04 18.98 2.50
N VAL A 254 9.71 19.06 2.65
CA VAL A 254 9.03 19.87 3.66
C VAL A 254 9.49 19.54 5.08
N ASN A 255 9.71 18.26 5.38
CA ASN A 255 10.21 17.78 6.68
C ASN A 255 11.70 18.01 6.89
N GLN A 256 12.48 18.14 5.81
CA GLN A 256 13.89 18.53 5.86
C GLN A 256 14.08 20.06 5.87
N GLU A 257 13.02 20.81 6.21
CA GLU A 257 13.00 22.28 6.20
C GLU A 257 13.42 22.87 4.84
N SER A 258 13.01 22.19 3.78
CA SER A 258 13.31 22.52 2.39
C SER A 258 12.06 22.45 1.54
N ASP A 259 12.18 22.78 0.26
CA ASP A 259 11.12 22.66 -0.74
C ASP A 259 11.57 21.72 -1.86
N LEU A 260 10.64 21.11 -2.60
CA LEU A 260 11.01 20.51 -3.89
C LEU A 260 11.62 21.59 -4.79
N VAL A 261 12.66 21.24 -5.52
CA VAL A 261 13.49 22.22 -6.23
C VAL A 261 12.68 23.08 -7.19
N SER A 262 12.91 24.39 -7.12
CA SER A 262 12.54 25.37 -8.12
C SER A 262 13.77 25.89 -8.84
N ILE A 263 13.65 26.11 -10.15
CA ILE A 263 14.77 26.47 -11.02
C ILE A 263 14.53 27.88 -11.59
N TRP A 264 15.48 28.79 -11.35
CA TRP A 264 15.33 30.21 -11.70
C TRP A 264 16.37 30.76 -12.68
N SER A 265 17.43 30.01 -12.98
CA SER A 265 18.49 30.46 -13.90
C SER A 265 19.07 29.31 -14.72
N ASP A 266 19.73 29.66 -15.82
CA ASP A 266 20.43 28.71 -16.69
C ASP A 266 21.59 28.00 -15.97
N GLU A 267 22.27 28.71 -15.05
CA GLU A 267 23.35 28.14 -14.24
C GLU A 267 22.83 27.12 -13.22
N GLU A 268 21.67 27.38 -12.63
CA GLU A 268 21.00 26.44 -11.74
C GLU A 268 20.54 25.20 -12.52
N GLN A 269 19.90 25.40 -13.68
CA GLN A 269 19.50 24.32 -14.57
C GLN A 269 20.68 23.42 -14.98
N SER A 270 21.81 24.04 -15.34
CA SER A 270 23.02 23.32 -15.74
C SER A 270 23.62 22.55 -14.57
N PHE A 271 23.70 23.18 -13.39
CA PHE A 271 24.16 22.51 -12.17
C PHE A 271 23.31 21.27 -11.84
N LEU A 272 21.98 21.36 -11.93
CA LEU A 272 21.11 20.21 -11.68
C LEU A 272 21.35 19.11 -12.70
N LYS A 273 21.43 19.46 -13.99
CA LYS A 273 21.70 18.51 -15.09
C LYS A 273 22.96 17.68 -14.84
N ASP A 274 24.05 18.32 -14.42
CA ASP A 274 25.33 17.66 -14.16
C ASP A 274 25.29 16.70 -12.97
N ASN A 275 24.28 16.82 -12.09
CA ASN A 275 24.12 16.03 -10.88
C ASN A 275 22.96 15.01 -10.95
N LEU A 276 22.31 14.84 -12.11
CA LEU A 276 21.17 13.92 -12.26
C LEU A 276 21.56 12.44 -12.24
N ASN A 277 22.85 12.09 -12.40
CA ASN A 277 23.32 10.70 -12.43
C ASN A 277 22.46 9.79 -13.34
N ALA A 278 22.22 10.26 -14.57
CA ALA A 278 21.40 9.59 -15.59
C ALA A 278 19.98 9.18 -15.14
N SER A 279 19.42 9.84 -14.12
CA SER A 279 18.12 9.49 -13.53
C SER A 279 17.09 10.62 -13.63
N THR A 280 15.81 10.24 -13.72
CA THR A 280 14.68 11.19 -13.69
C THR A 280 14.36 11.62 -12.27
N HIS A 281 14.17 12.93 -12.08
CA HIS A 281 13.87 13.50 -10.77
C HIS A 281 12.60 14.36 -10.78
N TRP A 282 11.84 14.33 -9.69
CA TRP A 282 10.75 15.25 -9.41
C TRP A 282 11.26 16.67 -9.16
N LEU A 283 10.55 17.63 -9.75
CA LEU A 283 10.69 19.07 -9.52
C LEU A 283 9.53 19.58 -8.69
N GLY A 284 9.67 20.79 -8.13
CA GLY A 284 8.63 21.44 -7.33
C GLY A 284 7.49 22.05 -8.14
N MET A 285 7.41 21.82 -9.45
CA MET A 285 6.35 22.38 -10.31
C MET A 285 5.16 21.43 -10.46
N THR A 286 3.97 22.02 -10.53
CA THR A 286 2.70 21.31 -10.72
C THR A 286 1.66 22.26 -11.32
N ASP A 287 0.66 21.71 -12.00
CA ASP A 287 -0.57 22.39 -12.43
C ASP A 287 -1.85 21.74 -11.86
N ILE A 288 -1.73 20.89 -10.83
CA ILE A 288 -2.88 20.27 -10.10
C ILE A 288 -3.93 21.31 -9.70
N GLU A 289 -3.50 22.52 -9.32
CA GLU A 289 -4.41 23.60 -8.89
C GLU A 289 -5.21 24.21 -10.05
N THR A 290 -4.67 24.23 -11.26
CA THR A 290 -5.36 24.73 -12.46
C THR A 290 -4.68 24.16 -13.70
N ASP A 291 -5.36 23.23 -14.38
CA ASP A 291 -4.87 22.55 -15.58
C ASP A 291 -4.26 23.53 -16.60
N GLY A 292 -3.06 23.20 -17.09
CA GLY A 292 -2.29 24.02 -18.02
C GLY A 292 -1.64 25.27 -17.42
N LYS A 293 -1.79 25.55 -16.12
CA LYS A 293 -1.12 26.66 -15.42
C LYS A 293 -0.07 26.15 -14.44
N TRP A 294 1.10 25.81 -14.99
CA TRP A 294 2.25 25.33 -14.23
C TRP A 294 2.81 26.37 -13.28
N ARG A 295 2.95 25.97 -12.01
CA ARG A 295 3.49 26.80 -10.93
C ARG A 295 4.45 26.03 -10.06
N TRP A 296 5.47 26.74 -9.58
CA TRP A 296 6.30 26.26 -8.49
C TRP A 296 5.47 26.21 -7.21
N LYS A 297 5.33 25.02 -6.62
CA LYS A 297 4.64 24.84 -5.34
C LYS A 297 5.26 25.74 -4.27
N GLU A 298 6.58 25.88 -4.35
CA GLU A 298 7.38 26.89 -3.67
C GLU A 298 6.96 28.30 -4.11
N GLY A 299 6.27 29.05 -3.24
CA GLY A 299 5.93 30.46 -3.49
C GLY A 299 4.76 30.73 -4.42
N ASN A 300 4.18 29.72 -5.08
CA ASN A 300 3.07 29.85 -6.04
C ASN A 300 3.40 30.78 -7.23
N LEU A 301 4.62 30.65 -7.75
CA LEU A 301 5.14 31.46 -8.85
C LEU A 301 5.03 30.71 -10.18
N HIS A 302 4.86 31.44 -11.28
CA HIS A 302 4.76 30.87 -12.62
C HIS A 302 6.06 30.16 -13.05
N VAL A 303 5.91 29.03 -13.74
CA VAL A 303 7.03 28.29 -14.34
C VAL A 303 7.33 28.89 -15.71
N SER A 304 8.63 29.06 -16.03
CA SER A 304 9.06 29.57 -17.33
C SER A 304 8.91 28.51 -18.43
N THR A 305 8.97 28.92 -19.70
CA THR A 305 8.91 28.00 -20.84
C THR A 305 10.29 27.49 -21.29
N ALA A 306 11.38 27.94 -20.68
CA ALA A 306 12.74 27.82 -21.23
C ALA A 306 13.29 26.38 -21.30
N PHE A 307 12.88 25.50 -20.37
CA PHE A 307 13.56 24.22 -20.15
C PHE A 307 12.69 22.98 -20.43
N TRP A 308 11.44 23.16 -20.87
CA TRP A 308 10.54 22.08 -21.27
C TRP A 308 11.05 21.31 -22.49
N ASP A 309 10.91 20.00 -22.49
CA ASP A 309 11.23 19.18 -23.65
C ASP A 309 10.32 19.55 -24.85
N LYS A 310 10.72 19.13 -26.04
CA LYS A 310 9.94 19.42 -27.25
C LYS A 310 8.57 18.74 -27.14
N GLY A 311 7.51 19.55 -27.20
CA GLY A 311 6.13 19.06 -27.07
C GLY A 311 5.60 19.05 -25.63
N GLU A 312 6.38 19.51 -24.66
CA GLU A 312 6.00 19.61 -23.26
C GLU A 312 5.66 21.05 -22.83
N PRO A 313 4.86 21.24 -21.77
CA PRO A 313 4.10 20.21 -21.07
C PRO A 313 3.00 19.62 -21.96
N GLU A 314 2.85 18.29 -21.95
CA GLU A 314 1.73 17.63 -22.62
C GLU A 314 0.41 18.11 -22.00
N ARG A 315 -0.56 18.51 -22.85
CA ARG A 315 -1.92 18.83 -22.39
C ARG A 315 -2.64 17.53 -22.02
N SER A 316 -2.45 17.08 -20.79
CA SER A 316 -3.08 15.89 -20.24
C SER A 316 -3.55 16.17 -18.82
N GLN A 317 -4.80 15.82 -18.53
CA GLN A 317 -5.38 15.94 -17.18
C GLN A 317 -4.76 14.97 -16.17
N GLU A 318 -3.97 13.99 -16.63
CA GLU A 318 -3.34 12.99 -15.76
C GLU A 318 -1.91 13.36 -15.36
N LYS A 319 -1.23 14.20 -16.16
CA LYS A 319 0.20 14.50 -16.00
C LYS A 319 0.43 15.86 -15.34
N ASN A 320 0.08 15.94 -14.06
CA ASN A 320 0.06 17.23 -13.36
C ASN A 320 1.32 17.57 -12.55
N CYS A 321 2.39 16.77 -12.65
CA CYS A 321 3.62 16.91 -11.87
C CYS A 321 4.86 16.97 -12.76
N GLY A 322 5.79 17.87 -12.46
CA GLY A 322 6.95 18.11 -13.33
C GLY A 322 8.16 17.28 -12.94
N ILE A 323 8.84 16.74 -13.95
CA ILE A 323 10.11 16.04 -13.83
C ILE A 323 11.22 16.75 -14.60
N ILE A 324 12.46 16.50 -14.20
CA ILE A 324 13.66 16.70 -15.03
C ILE A 324 14.17 15.33 -15.48
N GLN A 325 14.30 15.16 -16.80
CA GLN A 325 14.79 13.95 -17.43
C GLN A 325 16.33 13.90 -17.41
N PRO A 326 16.96 12.73 -17.64
CA PRO A 326 18.43 12.60 -17.68
C PRO A 326 19.14 13.54 -18.66
N ASN A 327 18.46 13.94 -19.74
CA ASN A 327 18.97 14.91 -20.72
C ASN A 327 18.95 16.38 -20.22
N GLY A 328 18.35 16.62 -19.05
CA GLY A 328 18.15 17.92 -18.42
C GLY A 328 16.84 18.62 -18.83
N ARG A 329 16.05 18.09 -19.77
CA ARG A 329 14.78 18.73 -20.18
C ARG A 329 13.65 18.38 -19.22
N TRP A 330 12.70 19.30 -19.08
CA TRP A 330 11.54 19.10 -18.23
C TRP A 330 10.40 18.43 -18.99
N SER A 331 9.61 17.62 -18.32
CA SER A 331 8.43 16.97 -18.91
C SER A 331 7.33 16.84 -17.85
N SER A 332 6.08 16.76 -18.29
CA SER A 332 4.96 16.47 -17.39
C SER A 332 4.84 14.96 -17.16
N ALA A 333 4.51 14.57 -15.93
CA ALA A 333 4.39 13.17 -15.54
C ALA A 333 3.22 12.96 -14.59
N VAL A 334 2.72 11.72 -14.56
CA VAL A 334 1.66 11.29 -13.66
C VAL A 334 2.21 11.28 -12.23
N CYS A 335 1.59 12.04 -11.33
CA CYS A 335 2.09 12.31 -9.98
C CYS A 335 2.30 11.06 -9.10
N SER A 336 1.59 9.96 -9.40
CA SER A 336 1.67 8.69 -8.68
C SER A 336 2.87 7.82 -9.09
N LEU A 337 3.60 8.19 -10.15
CA LEU A 337 4.81 7.49 -10.57
C LEU A 337 5.95 7.65 -9.56
N TYR A 338 6.90 6.73 -9.58
CA TYR A 338 8.03 6.73 -8.64
C TYR A 338 9.30 7.21 -9.34
N HIS A 339 9.75 8.42 -8.98
CA HIS A 339 10.99 9.00 -9.46
C HIS A 339 11.88 9.41 -8.28
N HIS A 340 13.16 9.64 -8.56
CA HIS A 340 14.01 10.35 -7.61
C HIS A 340 13.47 11.77 -7.41
N TRP A 341 13.95 12.53 -6.45
CA TRP A 341 13.52 13.90 -6.23
C TRP A 341 14.68 14.77 -5.80
N ILE A 342 14.53 16.08 -6.02
CA ILE A 342 15.52 17.06 -5.62
C ILE A 342 14.87 18.04 -4.65
N CYS A 343 15.44 18.17 -3.46
CA CYS A 343 15.06 19.23 -2.53
C CYS A 343 16.02 20.42 -2.68
N LYS A 344 15.51 21.62 -2.46
CA LYS A 344 16.25 22.88 -2.41
C LYS A 344 15.92 23.62 -1.12
N LYS A 345 16.95 24.14 -0.45
CA LYS A 345 16.78 25.12 0.62
C LYS A 345 17.79 26.24 0.50
N LYS A 346 17.35 27.45 0.81
CA LYS A 346 18.23 28.61 0.90
C LYS A 346 19.01 28.54 2.21
N LEU A 347 20.29 28.90 2.15
CA LEU A 347 21.03 29.28 3.35
C LEU A 347 20.44 30.63 3.78
N ILE A 348 19.49 30.58 4.72
CA ILE A 348 18.93 31.77 5.37
C ILE A 348 19.82 32.05 6.56
N CYS A 349 20.40 33.25 6.57
CA CYS A 349 20.97 33.89 7.74
C CYS A 349 19.83 34.60 8.50
#